data_AF-A0A9D2LNZ6-F1
#
_entry.id   AF-A0A9D2LNZ6-F1
#
_cell.length_a   1.000
_cell.length_b   1.000
_cell.length_c   1.000
_cell.angle_alpha   90.00
_cell.angle_beta   90.00
_cell.angle_gamma   90.00
#
_symmetry.space_group_name_H-M   'P 1'
#
loop_
_entity.id
_entity.type
_entity.pdbx_description
1 polymer ?
#
loop_
_entity_poly.entity_id
_entity_poly.type
_entity_poly.pdbx_seq_one_letter_code
_entity_poly.pdbx_strand_id
1 'polypeptide(L)'
;MAKEEIRSLSLLEYLAAQSGCMYLSDLHQPYNLFFVQRAVSRVPPSDYSLWEWKDAVHYITGQVRNFQTQEQAKRYLRDFTLSEEGGM
;
A
#
# COMPACT_ATOMS: atom_id res chain seq x y z
N MET A 1 -1.75 11.69 22.18
CA MET A 1 -1.47 10.26 22.38
C MET A 1 -0.95 9.69 21.07
N ALA A 2 -0.18 8.59 21.09
CA ALA A 2 0.36 7.85 19.93
C ALA A 2 1.70 8.33 19.33
N LYS A 3 2.76 8.45 20.16
CA LYS A 3 4.14 8.53 19.64
C LYS A 3 4.94 7.22 19.78
N GLU A 4 4.33 6.14 20.27
CA GLU A 4 5.07 4.92 20.64
C GLU A 4 4.47 3.62 20.07
N GLU A 5 3.56 3.68 19.08
CA GLU A 5 3.09 2.47 18.35
C GLU A 5 3.58 2.43 16.89
N ILE A 6 4.49 3.33 16.50
CA ILE A 6 4.98 3.41 15.11
C ILE A 6 6.13 2.41 14.85
N ARG A 7 6.71 1.78 15.88
CA ARG A 7 7.92 0.95 15.74
C ARG A 7 7.68 -0.43 15.12
N SER A 8 6.43 -0.82 14.88
CA SER A 8 6.07 -2.13 14.32
C SER A 8 4.81 -2.06 13.45
N LEU A 9 4.53 -0.90 12.85
CA LEU A 9 3.45 -0.78 11.88
C LEU A 9 3.89 -1.43 10.57
N SER A 10 3.06 -2.34 10.08
CA SER A 10 3.20 -2.88 8.73
C SER A 10 3.13 -1.75 7.70
N LEU A 11 3.72 -1.95 6.52
CA LEU A 11 3.61 -1.00 5.40
C LEU A 11 2.16 -0.56 5.16
N LEU A 12 1.20 -1.49 5.29
CA LEU A 12 -0.23 -1.22 5.17
C LEU A 12 -0.73 -0.21 6.19
N GLU A 13 -0.39 -0.36 7.46
CA GLU A 13 -0.81 0.57 8.51
C GLU A 13 -0.19 1.96 8.33
N TYR A 14 1.07 2.03 7.91
CA TYR A 14 1.70 3.29 7.54
C TYR A 14 0.94 3.98 6.39
N LEU A 15 0.57 3.22 5.36
CA LEU A 15 -0.18 3.73 4.22
C LEU A 15 -1.59 4.19 4.63
N ALA A 16 -2.26 3.48 5.53
CA ALA A 16 -3.56 3.90 6.07
C ALA A 16 -3.44 5.21 6.84
N ALA A 17 -2.49 5.29 7.77
CA ALA A 17 -2.24 6.49 8.55
C ALA A 17 -1.90 7.71 7.67
N GLN A 18 -1.11 7.52 6.60
CA GLN A 18 -0.79 8.60 5.66
C GLN A 18 -1.92 8.96 4.71
N SER A 19 -2.79 8.00 4.40
CA SER A 19 -3.95 8.23 3.54
C SER A 19 -5.13 8.86 4.30
N GLY A 20 -5.03 8.95 5.63
CA GLY A 20 -6.13 9.39 6.48
C GLY A 20 -7.22 8.32 6.64
N CYS A 21 -6.91 7.07 6.30
CA CYS A 21 -7.81 5.94 6.48
C CYS A 21 -7.78 5.49 7.94
N MET A 22 -8.95 5.31 8.53
CA MET A 22 -9.07 4.83 9.90
C MET A 22 -8.90 3.30 9.98
N TYR A 23 -9.18 2.60 8.86
CA TYR A 23 -9.07 1.14 8.76
C TYR A 23 -8.27 0.71 7.52
N LEU A 24 -7.58 -0.43 7.62
CA LEU A 24 -6.87 -1.04 6.49
C LEU A 24 -7.80 -1.40 5.33
N SER A 25 -9.03 -1.84 5.63
CA SER A 25 -10.05 -2.17 4.63
C SER A 25 -10.36 -1.01 3.69
N ASP A 26 -10.18 0.23 4.16
CA ASP A 26 -10.42 1.42 3.35
C ASP A 26 -9.31 1.61 2.29
N LEU A 27 -8.12 1.05 2.48
CA LEU A 27 -7.02 1.13 1.50
C LEU A 27 -7.34 0.42 0.18
N HIS A 28 -8.16 -0.63 0.23
CA HIS A 28 -8.64 -1.35 -0.96
C HIS A 28 -9.64 -0.51 -1.77
N GLN A 29 -10.12 0.60 -1.22
CA GLN A 29 -11.14 1.38 -1.87
C GLN A 29 -10.57 2.27 -2.98
N PRO A 30 -11.21 2.34 -4.15
CA PRO A 30 -10.70 3.09 -5.29
C PRO A 30 -10.58 4.60 -5.00
N TYR A 31 -11.43 5.14 -4.12
CA TYR A 31 -11.35 6.54 -3.72
C TYR A 31 -10.12 6.87 -2.85
N ASN A 32 -9.55 5.88 -2.15
CA ASN A 32 -8.36 6.06 -1.33
C ASN A 32 -7.06 5.78 -2.09
N LEU A 33 -7.11 5.06 -3.21
CA LEU A 33 -5.92 4.73 -4.01
C LEU A 33 -5.06 5.95 -4.31
N PHE A 34 -5.66 7.09 -4.65
CA PHE A 34 -4.90 8.32 -4.90
C PHE A 34 -4.04 8.74 -3.69
N PHE A 35 -4.60 8.67 -2.49
CA PHE A 35 -3.86 8.97 -1.25
C PHE A 35 -2.80 7.92 -0.95
N VAL A 36 -3.13 6.64 -1.19
CA VAL A 36 -2.19 5.52 -1.03
C VAL A 36 -1.00 5.68 -1.98
N GLN A 37 -1.21 5.93 -3.26
CA GLN A 37 -0.15 6.16 -4.24
C GLN A 37 0.76 7.32 -3.84
N ARG A 38 0.18 8.39 -3.29
CA ARG A 38 0.94 9.53 -2.76
C ARG A 38 1.77 9.15 -1.53
N ALA A 39 1.21 8.35 -0.62
CA ALA A 39 1.92 7.82 0.54
C ALA A 39 3.05 6.86 0.12
N VAL A 40 2.77 5.90 -0.74
CA VAL A 40 3.74 4.96 -1.35
C VAL A 40 4.91 5.71 -1.99
N SER A 41 4.63 6.79 -2.71
CA SER A 41 5.69 7.62 -3.34
C SER A 41 6.66 8.22 -2.32
N ARG A 42 6.17 8.56 -1.12
CA ARG A 42 6.96 9.12 -0.01
C ARG A 42 7.75 8.06 0.75
N VAL A 43 7.31 6.80 0.75
CA VAL A 43 8.00 5.69 1.43
C VAL A 43 9.23 5.25 0.65
N PRO A 44 10.44 5.27 1.23
CA PRO A 44 11.61 4.63 0.63
C PRO A 44 11.39 3.13 0.46
N PRO A 45 11.68 2.52 -0.71
CA PRO A 45 11.57 1.08 -0.88
C PRO A 45 12.45 0.28 0.09
N SER A 46 13.53 0.88 0.59
CA SER A 46 14.46 0.32 1.58
C SER A 46 13.92 0.27 3.01
N ASP A 47 12.86 1.02 3.34
CA ASP A 47 12.31 1.08 4.72
C ASP A 47 11.55 -0.20 5.10
N TYR A 48 11.01 -0.90 4.10
CA TYR A 48 10.19 -2.10 4.29
C TYR A 48 10.71 -3.24 3.43
N SER A 49 10.57 -4.46 3.92
CA SER A 49 11.06 -5.65 3.20
C SER A 49 10.27 -5.91 1.93
N LEU A 50 10.88 -6.59 0.94
CA LEU A 50 10.18 -7.01 -0.28
C LEU A 50 8.90 -7.81 0.00
N TRP A 51 8.92 -8.61 1.07
CA TRP A 51 7.76 -9.38 1.50
C TRP A 51 6.60 -8.49 1.94
N GLU A 52 6.87 -7.43 2.72
CA GLU A 52 5.84 -6.47 3.14
C GLU A 52 5.26 -5.69 1.96
N TRP A 53 6.09 -5.33 1.00
CA TRP A 53 5.63 -4.72 -0.24
C TRP A 53 4.72 -5.65 -1.05
N LYS A 54 5.06 -6.94 -1.14
CA LYS A 54 4.22 -7.95 -1.80
C LYS A 54 2.88 -8.12 -1.10
N ASP A 55 2.92 -8.21 0.22
CA ASP A 55 1.73 -8.35 1.07
C ASP A 55 0.83 -7.11 0.92
N ALA A 56 1.40 -5.90 0.95
CA ALA A 56 0.66 -4.67 0.74
C ALA A 56 0.04 -4.58 -0.66
N VAL A 57 0.77 -4.97 -1.71
CA VAL A 57 0.23 -5.04 -3.07
C VAL A 57 -0.95 -6.01 -3.11
N HIS A 58 -0.78 -7.21 -2.58
CA HIS A 58 -1.83 -8.23 -2.58
C HIS A 58 -3.08 -7.75 -1.83
N TYR A 59 -2.90 -7.10 -0.69
CA TYR A 59 -4.00 -6.59 0.13
C TYR A 59 -4.75 -5.42 -0.54
N ILE A 60 -4.02 -4.46 -1.11
CA ILE A 60 -4.59 -3.24 -1.71
C ILE A 60 -5.21 -3.51 -3.08
N THR A 61 -4.55 -4.35 -3.89
CA THR A 61 -4.96 -4.59 -5.29
C THR A 61 -5.74 -5.89 -5.46
N GLY A 62 -5.77 -6.75 -4.45
CA GLY A 62 -6.25 -8.13 -4.56
C GLY A 62 -5.34 -9.04 -5.40
N GLN A 63 -4.32 -8.50 -6.09
CA GLN A 63 -3.48 -9.26 -7.02
C GLN A 63 -2.24 -9.80 -6.34
N VAL A 64 -2.05 -11.13 -6.40
CA VAL A 64 -0.77 -11.75 -6.02
C VAL A 64 0.21 -11.56 -7.16
N ARG A 65 1.19 -10.66 -6.98
CA ARG A 65 2.30 -10.49 -7.92
C ARG A 65 3.65 -10.76 -7.27
N ASN A 66 4.49 -11.48 -8.02
CA ASN A 66 5.87 -11.73 -7.62
C ASN A 66 6.77 -10.59 -8.10
N PHE A 67 7.14 -9.72 -7.18
CA PHE A 67 8.19 -8.73 -7.39
C PHE A 67 9.57 -9.30 -7.06
N GLN A 68 10.57 -8.93 -7.84
CA GLN A 68 11.97 -9.27 -7.57
C GLN A 68 12.65 -8.23 -6.67
N THR A 69 12.18 -6.98 -6.71
CA THR A 69 12.73 -5.88 -5.91
C THR A 69 11.64 -5.00 -5.30
N GLN A 70 11.96 -4.30 -4.22
CA GLN A 70 11.04 -3.42 -3.51
C GLN A 70 10.56 -2.27 -4.42
N GLU A 71 11.43 -1.78 -5.31
CA GLU A 71 11.12 -0.73 -6.28
C GLU A 71 10.05 -1.17 -7.27
N GLN A 72 10.06 -2.43 -7.72
CA GLN A 72 9.04 -2.94 -8.63
C GLN A 72 7.67 -2.93 -7.94
N ALA A 73 7.61 -3.41 -6.71
CA ALA A 73 6.37 -3.44 -5.94
C ALA A 73 5.85 -2.02 -5.64
N LYS A 74 6.74 -1.11 -5.23
CA LYS A 74 6.43 0.31 -5.02
C LYS A 74 5.89 0.98 -6.28
N ARG A 75 6.57 0.80 -7.43
CA ARG A 75 6.11 1.36 -8.71
C ARG A 75 4.76 0.80 -9.10
N TYR A 76 4.56 -0.51 -8.92
CA TYR A 76 3.29 -1.14 -9.21
C TYR A 76 2.16 -0.53 -8.39
N LEU A 77 2.31 -0.41 -7.06
CA LEU A 77 1.30 0.23 -6.20
C LEU A 77 1.05 1.70 -6.57
N ARG A 78 2.11 2.43 -6.94
CA ARG A 78 2.01 3.85 -7.32
C ARG A 78 1.27 4.04 -8.64
N ASP A 79 1.51 3.16 -9.61
CA ASP A 79 0.95 3.26 -10.95
C ASP A 79 -0.31 2.38 -11.09
N PHE A 80 -0.71 1.68 -10.01
CA PHE A 80 -1.89 0.83 -9.97
C PHE A 80 -3.14 1.69 -10.12
N THR A 81 -3.82 1.51 -11.24
CA THR A 81 -5.12 2.11 -11.49
C THR A 81 -6.13 0.97 -11.42
N LEU A 82 -7.17 1.13 -10.60
CA LEU A 82 -8.26 0.17 -10.52
C LEU A 82 -9.06 0.32 -11.82
N SER A 83 -8.63 -0.36 -12.88
CA SER A 83 -9.42 -0.52 -14.08
C SER A 83 -10.58 -1.43 -13.69
N GLU A 84 -11.79 -0.88 -13.66
CA GLU A 84 -13.03 -1.61 -13.38
C GLU A 84 -13.37 -2.60 -14.51
N GLU A 85 -12.53 -3.62 -14.72
CA GLU A 85 -12.87 -4.80 -15.53
C GLU A 85 -13.17 -5.96 -14.59
N GLY A 86 -14.26 -5.81 -13.85
CA GLY A 86 -14.74 -6.81 -12.89
C GLY A 86 -16.15 -6.53 -12.40
N GLY A 87 -16.96 -5.86 -13.22
CA GLY A 87 -18.40 -5.71 -13.01
C GLY A 87 -19.15 -6.80 -13.78
N MET A 88 -19.48 -7.88 -13.06
CA MET A 88 -20.51 -8.90 -13.33
C MET A 88 -20.49 -9.66 -14.67
#